data_AF-A0A3P8AHP1-F1
#
_entry.id   AF-A0A3P8AHP1-F1
#
_cell.length_a   1.000
_cell.length_b   1.000
_cell.length_c   1.000
_cell.angle_alpha   90.00
_cell.angle_beta   90.00
_cell.angle_gamma   90.00
#
_symmetry.space_group_name_H-M   'P 1'
#
loop_
_entity.id
_entity.type
_entity.pdbx_description
1 polymer ?
#
loop_
_entity_poly.entity_id
_entity_poly.type
_entity_poly.pdbx_seq_one_letter_code
_entity_poly.pdbx_strand_id
1 'polypeptide(L)'
;MASIPATDRWAPGYYHSFGITDSFFILFESPLRISLQKLIKMCVSSFISHDQIDLSKNLALLWRRHQKSSLKLRRMLGKKVTSDAFFTFHHANSYEKDGYLVLDYAKILNPGNLDDLLLEHMRTGAFRSKDEQSRVGRVPEYCNHDLRVLAYQPPVFSQRGCQAVQRTPGCAIVYFVLLGNPDSLQNSGFKPYIHRMIIPLSVSDDSEPGDNLLANCEFARDCKAVLRDDGSIHCTDMRICDVSMEFPRYCYDLNMQDYRYVYGSVLFHEESEKPGVCSVVTIRYQNPLFGLIVKVDLKEGNHEVWYKDSADELCGEPILVNRPDYTEEDEGVLIVPVVTTREGESPYVVVIDAATMKEQGRFDIPQSRIPLGFHSHYTSRRQ
;
A
#
# COMPACT_ATOMS: atom_id res chain seq x y z
N MET A 1 -13.78 -25.26 -13.10
CA MET A 1 -12.95 -24.06 -13.27
C MET A 1 -13.64 -22.89 -12.58
N ALA A 2 -12.88 -22.03 -11.91
CA ALA A 2 -13.37 -20.86 -11.18
C ALA A 2 -13.28 -19.61 -12.04
N SER A 3 -14.25 -18.69 -11.97
CA SER A 3 -14.12 -17.37 -12.59
C SER A 3 -14.77 -16.29 -11.73
N ILE A 4 -14.20 -15.08 -11.78
CA ILE A 4 -14.73 -13.89 -11.11
C ILE A 4 -14.90 -12.82 -12.20
N PRO A 5 -16.12 -12.28 -12.40
CA PRO A 5 -16.35 -11.29 -13.44
C PRO A 5 -15.68 -9.96 -13.07
N ALA A 6 -15.02 -9.33 -14.03
CA ALA A 6 -14.53 -7.97 -13.88
C ALA A 6 -15.71 -7.00 -13.77
N THR A 7 -15.64 -6.03 -12.84
CA THR A 7 -16.71 -5.03 -12.69
C THR A 7 -16.78 -4.08 -13.90
N ASP A 8 -15.64 -3.82 -14.56
CA ASP A 8 -15.56 -3.08 -15.82
C ASP A 8 -14.88 -3.96 -16.88
N ARG A 9 -15.61 -4.29 -17.95
CA ARG A 9 -15.14 -5.17 -19.04
C ARG A 9 -13.99 -4.55 -19.84
N TRP A 10 -13.91 -3.23 -19.95
CA TRP A 10 -12.87 -2.52 -20.71
C TRP A 10 -11.73 -2.03 -19.82
N ALA A 11 -11.90 -2.13 -18.50
CA ALA A 11 -10.92 -1.75 -17.50
C ALA A 11 -10.89 -2.74 -16.31
N PRO A 12 -10.45 -4.00 -16.52
CA PRO A 12 -10.33 -4.97 -15.43
C PRO A 12 -9.35 -4.45 -14.35
N GLY A 13 -9.57 -4.86 -13.10
CA GLY A 13 -8.65 -4.55 -12.00
C GLY A 13 -7.28 -5.18 -12.22
N TYR A 14 -6.22 -4.46 -11.84
CA TYR A 14 -4.88 -5.04 -11.74
C TYR A 14 -4.76 -5.77 -10.40
N TYR A 15 -4.51 -7.08 -10.46
CA TYR A 15 -4.28 -7.94 -9.30
C TYR A 15 -2.83 -8.41 -9.33
N HIS A 16 -2.09 -8.15 -8.26
CA HIS A 16 -0.70 -8.60 -8.13
C HIS A 16 -0.60 -9.86 -7.26
N SER A 17 -1.42 -9.93 -6.21
CA SER A 17 -1.59 -11.10 -5.34
C SER A 17 -3.07 -11.23 -4.92
N PHE A 18 -3.38 -12.29 -4.19
CA PHE A 18 -4.71 -12.55 -3.64
C PHE A 18 -4.59 -13.26 -2.29
N GLY A 19 -5.57 -13.06 -1.41
CA GLY A 19 -5.67 -13.77 -0.13
C GLY A 19 -6.37 -15.11 -0.28
N ILE A 20 -6.02 -16.07 0.57
CA ILE A 20 -6.66 -17.38 0.64
C ILE A 20 -6.89 -17.76 2.10
N THR A 21 -8.00 -18.43 2.37
CA THR A 21 -8.30 -19.13 3.64
C THR A 21 -8.82 -20.52 3.32
N ASP A 22 -9.09 -21.34 4.34
CA ASP A 22 -9.68 -22.67 4.15
C ASP A 22 -10.97 -22.62 3.32
N SER A 23 -11.75 -21.54 3.48
CA SER A 23 -13.06 -21.40 2.84
C SER A 23 -13.10 -20.38 1.70
N PHE A 24 -12.17 -19.44 1.60
CA PHE A 24 -12.30 -18.27 0.71
C PHE A 24 -11.07 -18.05 -0.18
N PHE A 25 -11.35 -17.59 -1.41
CA PHE A 25 -10.40 -16.82 -2.21
C PHE A 25 -10.82 -15.35 -2.14
N ILE A 26 -9.87 -14.48 -1.84
CA ILE A 26 -10.08 -13.04 -1.62
C ILE A 26 -9.34 -12.25 -2.68
N LEU A 27 -10.08 -11.48 -3.47
CA LEU A 27 -9.53 -10.55 -4.44
C LEU A 27 -9.92 -9.11 -4.10
N PHE A 28 -8.93 -8.23 -4.05
CA PHE A 28 -9.14 -6.79 -3.94
C PHE A 28 -9.24 -6.18 -5.33
N GLU A 29 -10.46 -5.95 -5.80
CA GLU A 29 -10.68 -5.20 -7.03
C GLU A 29 -10.47 -3.71 -6.75
N SER A 30 -9.22 -3.27 -6.89
CA SER A 30 -8.81 -1.89 -6.65
C SER A 30 -9.22 -0.93 -7.79
N PRO A 31 -9.16 0.39 -7.56
CA PRO A 31 -9.30 1.40 -8.60
C PRO A 31 -8.14 1.47 -9.60
N LEU A 32 -7.06 0.70 -9.40
CA LEU A 32 -5.97 0.58 -10.37
C LEU A 32 -6.38 -0.40 -11.46
N ARG A 33 -6.68 0.11 -12.65
CA ARG A 33 -7.26 -0.67 -13.75
C ARG A 33 -6.30 -0.79 -14.93
N ILE A 34 -6.39 -1.89 -15.66
CA ILE A 34 -5.71 -2.09 -16.96
C ILE A 34 -6.61 -1.54 -18.07
N SER A 35 -6.16 -0.57 -18.84
CA SER A 35 -6.94 -0.03 -19.97
C SER A 35 -6.82 -0.93 -21.21
N LEU A 36 -7.84 -1.76 -21.46
CA LEU A 36 -7.85 -2.62 -22.65
C LEU A 36 -7.89 -1.80 -23.95
N GLN A 37 -8.51 -0.61 -23.92
CA GLN A 37 -8.51 0.29 -25.07
C GLN A 37 -7.10 0.81 -25.41
N LYS A 38 -6.29 1.17 -24.40
CA LYS A 38 -4.89 1.55 -24.61
C LYS A 38 -4.09 0.37 -25.14
N LEU A 39 -4.24 -0.82 -24.55
CA LEU A 39 -3.56 -2.03 -25.02
C LEU A 39 -3.88 -2.35 -26.49
N ILE A 40 -5.16 -2.31 -26.88
CA ILE A 40 -5.57 -2.53 -28.27
C ILE A 40 -4.93 -1.48 -29.20
N LYS A 41 -4.96 -0.20 -28.83
CA LYS A 41 -4.32 0.87 -29.61
C LYS A 41 -2.81 0.65 -29.75
N MET A 42 -2.14 0.21 -28.69
CA MET A 42 -0.70 -0.11 -28.72
C MET A 42 -0.41 -1.27 -29.66
N CYS A 43 -1.18 -2.35 -29.59
CA CYS A 43 -1.04 -3.49 -30.51
C CYS A 43 -1.25 -3.09 -31.96
N VAL A 44 -2.28 -2.27 -32.25
CA VAL A 44 -2.55 -1.78 -33.61
C VAL A 44 -1.42 -0.88 -34.11
N SER A 45 -0.94 0.05 -33.28
CA SER A 45 0.17 0.94 -33.65
C SER A 45 1.44 0.15 -33.94
N SER A 46 1.79 -0.80 -33.08
CA SER A 46 2.95 -1.70 -33.25
C SER A 46 2.83 -2.54 -34.53
N PHE A 47 1.63 -3.06 -34.83
CA PHE A 47 1.38 -3.79 -36.07
C PHE A 47 1.56 -2.91 -37.32
N ILE A 48 1.10 -1.65 -37.27
CA ILE A 48 1.25 -0.71 -38.40
C ILE A 48 2.71 -0.28 -38.58
N SER A 49 3.40 0.08 -37.50
CA SER A 49 4.76 0.61 -37.57
C SER A 49 5.85 -0.47 -37.63
N HIS A 50 5.49 -1.74 -37.42
CA HIS A 50 6.42 -2.87 -37.27
C HIS A 50 7.39 -2.72 -36.08
N ASP A 51 7.07 -1.84 -35.13
CA ASP A 51 7.84 -1.66 -33.91
C ASP A 51 7.39 -2.64 -32.83
N GLN A 52 8.29 -3.00 -31.91
CA GLN A 52 7.93 -3.79 -30.73
C GLN A 52 7.14 -2.94 -29.72
N ILE A 53 6.16 -3.56 -29.06
CA ILE A 53 5.45 -2.91 -27.94
C ILE A 53 6.42 -2.75 -26.77
N ASP A 54 6.82 -1.52 -26.51
CA ASP A 54 7.67 -1.18 -25.37
C ASP A 54 6.81 -0.78 -24.15
N LEU A 55 6.47 -1.78 -23.32
CA LEU A 55 5.74 -1.58 -22.06
C LEU A 55 6.58 -0.84 -21.01
N SER A 56 7.90 -0.69 -21.19
CA SER A 56 8.77 0.04 -20.25
C SER A 56 8.54 1.56 -20.27
N LYS A 57 7.70 2.05 -21.19
CA LYS A 57 7.34 3.46 -21.33
C LYS A 57 5.85 3.74 -21.11
N ASN A 58 5.01 2.70 -20.98
CA ASN A 58 3.57 2.86 -20.80
C ASN A 58 2.94 1.60 -20.20
N LEU A 59 2.58 1.65 -18.92
CA LEU A 59 2.00 0.49 -18.21
C LEU A 59 0.52 0.22 -18.57
N ALA A 60 -0.12 1.06 -19.41
CA ALA A 60 -1.55 1.02 -19.70
C ALA A 60 -2.46 0.99 -18.45
N LEU A 61 -1.93 1.37 -17.28
CA LEU A 61 -2.64 1.44 -16.02
C LEU A 61 -3.38 2.77 -15.87
N LEU A 62 -4.49 2.74 -15.14
CA LEU A 62 -5.34 3.88 -14.85
C LEU A 62 -5.76 3.83 -13.38
N TRP A 63 -5.28 4.78 -12.58
CA TRP A 63 -5.78 4.97 -11.22
C TRP A 63 -7.03 5.84 -11.18
N ARG A 64 -8.15 5.29 -10.72
CA ARG A 64 -9.42 6.01 -10.58
C ARG A 64 -9.71 6.36 -9.11
N ARG A 65 -9.01 7.36 -8.55
CA ARG A 65 -9.05 7.73 -7.11
C ARG A 65 -10.46 7.86 -6.50
N HIS A 66 -11.46 8.28 -7.26
CA HIS A 66 -12.84 8.43 -6.76
C HIS A 66 -13.66 7.12 -6.72
N GLN A 67 -13.13 6.02 -7.26
CA GLN A 67 -13.79 4.72 -7.18
C GLN A 67 -13.40 4.02 -5.88
N LYS A 68 -14.38 3.36 -5.23
CA LYS A 68 -14.15 2.51 -4.06
C LYS A 68 -13.45 1.21 -4.46
N SER A 69 -12.64 0.66 -3.57
CA SER A 69 -12.19 -0.73 -3.71
C SER A 69 -13.36 -1.67 -3.39
N SER A 70 -13.48 -2.77 -4.12
CA SER A 70 -14.45 -3.82 -3.81
C SER A 70 -13.74 -5.14 -3.57
N LEU A 71 -14.22 -5.89 -2.59
CA LEU A 71 -13.69 -7.20 -2.26
C LEU A 71 -14.57 -8.26 -2.92
N LYS A 72 -13.95 -9.11 -3.73
CA LYS A 72 -14.61 -10.25 -4.35
C LYS A 72 -14.26 -11.50 -3.54
N LEU A 73 -15.27 -12.02 -2.85
CA LEU A 73 -15.19 -13.24 -2.04
C LEU A 73 -15.94 -14.35 -2.77
N ARG A 74 -15.23 -15.42 -3.13
CA ARG A 74 -15.81 -16.47 -3.98
C ARG A 74 -16.74 -17.44 -3.23
N ARG A 75 -16.58 -17.60 -1.92
CA ARG A 75 -17.61 -18.20 -1.06
C ARG A 75 -18.44 -17.03 -0.55
N MET A 76 -19.71 -16.98 -0.96
CA MET A 76 -20.48 -15.74 -0.93
C MET A 76 -20.95 -15.40 0.49
N LEU A 77 -20.58 -14.24 0.99
CA LEU A 77 -21.33 -13.55 2.06
C LEU A 77 -22.75 -13.15 1.61
N GLY A 78 -23.14 -13.42 0.36
CA GLY A 78 -24.38 -12.93 -0.26
C GLY A 78 -24.44 -11.41 -0.41
N LYS A 79 -23.45 -10.68 0.14
CA LYS A 79 -23.38 -9.24 0.24
C LYS A 79 -22.12 -8.70 -0.43
N LYS A 80 -22.25 -7.53 -1.05
CA LYS A 80 -21.12 -6.79 -1.62
C LYS A 80 -20.29 -6.21 -0.47
N VAL A 81 -18.97 -6.40 -0.51
CA VAL A 81 -18.04 -5.80 0.45
C VAL A 81 -17.22 -4.72 -0.26
N THR A 82 -17.11 -3.55 0.37
CA THR A 82 -16.39 -2.38 -0.17
C THR A 82 -15.51 -1.74 0.88
N SER A 83 -14.56 -0.91 0.46
CA SER A 83 -13.78 -0.03 1.33
C SER A 83 -13.47 1.28 0.60
N ASP A 84 -12.79 2.20 1.28
CA ASP A 84 -12.16 3.34 0.60
C ASP A 84 -11.11 2.88 -0.42
N ALA A 85 -10.78 3.77 -1.35
CA ALA A 85 -9.84 3.50 -2.43
C ALA A 85 -8.45 3.18 -1.88
N PHE A 86 -7.88 2.05 -2.31
CA PHE A 86 -6.49 1.68 -2.04
C PHE A 86 -5.97 0.72 -3.11
N PHE A 87 -4.66 0.53 -3.12
CA PHE A 87 -3.99 -0.50 -3.91
C PHE A 87 -3.08 -1.35 -3.02
N THR A 88 -2.82 -2.58 -3.42
CA THR A 88 -1.84 -3.45 -2.77
C THR A 88 -1.12 -4.26 -3.83
N PHE A 89 0.20 -4.38 -3.71
CA PHE A 89 0.91 -5.44 -4.43
C PHE A 89 0.74 -6.76 -3.67
N HIS A 90 1.07 -6.76 -2.38
CA HIS A 90 1.19 -7.99 -1.61
C HIS A 90 0.20 -8.07 -0.45
N HIS A 91 -0.59 -9.15 -0.47
CA HIS A 91 -1.20 -9.67 0.75
C HIS A 91 -0.08 -10.22 1.64
N ALA A 92 -0.24 -10.07 2.96
CA ALA A 92 0.53 -10.83 3.92
C ALA A 92 -0.16 -12.19 4.10
N ASN A 93 -1.00 -12.35 5.11
CA ASN A 93 -1.81 -13.55 5.33
C ASN A 93 -3.30 -13.22 5.35
N SER A 94 -4.14 -14.25 5.27
CA SER A 94 -5.59 -14.14 5.41
C SER A 94 -6.08 -15.37 6.14
N TYR A 95 -7.00 -15.24 7.09
CA TYR A 95 -7.47 -16.39 7.89
C TYR A 95 -8.87 -16.16 8.45
N GLU A 96 -9.50 -17.24 8.89
CA GLU A 96 -10.82 -17.23 9.52
C GLU A 96 -10.66 -17.39 11.04
N LYS A 97 -11.32 -16.53 11.82
CA LYS A 97 -11.27 -16.55 13.28
C LYS A 97 -12.57 -16.07 13.89
N ASP A 98 -13.15 -16.87 14.78
CA ASP A 98 -14.33 -16.52 15.60
C ASP A 98 -15.52 -15.95 14.80
N GLY A 99 -15.77 -16.47 13.59
CA GLY A 99 -16.84 -15.98 12.72
C GLY A 99 -16.47 -14.72 11.91
N TYR A 100 -15.19 -14.35 11.86
CA TYR A 100 -14.67 -13.24 11.08
C TYR A 100 -13.59 -13.71 10.10
N LEU A 101 -13.48 -13.00 8.99
CA LEU A 101 -12.38 -13.09 8.04
C LEU A 101 -11.40 -11.97 8.34
N VAL A 102 -10.15 -12.32 8.59
CA VAL A 102 -9.05 -11.39 8.87
C VAL A 102 -8.12 -11.34 7.67
N LEU A 103 -7.82 -10.14 7.18
CA LEU A 103 -7.03 -9.90 5.97
C LEU A 103 -5.92 -8.91 6.27
N ASP A 104 -4.66 -9.35 6.15
CA ASP A 104 -3.49 -8.50 6.33
C ASP A 104 -2.79 -8.26 4.99
N TYR A 105 -2.39 -7.01 4.71
CA TYR A 105 -1.82 -6.64 3.42
C TYR A 105 -1.03 -5.32 3.47
N ALA A 106 -0.09 -5.16 2.55
CA ALA A 106 0.67 -3.93 2.36
C ALA A 106 -0.17 -2.92 1.55
N LYS A 107 -0.78 -1.95 2.22
CA LYS A 107 -1.69 -0.96 1.63
C LYS A 107 -0.94 0.27 1.13
N ILE A 108 -1.23 0.65 -0.11
CA ILE A 108 -0.81 1.89 -0.75
C ILE A 108 -2.06 2.75 -1.01
N LEU A 109 -2.14 3.94 -0.40
CA LEU A 109 -3.29 4.82 -0.55
C LEU A 109 -3.34 5.50 -1.93
N ASN A 110 -2.17 5.91 -2.44
CA ASN A 110 -2.05 6.68 -3.67
C ASN A 110 -0.96 6.10 -4.59
N PRO A 111 -1.24 4.99 -5.29
CA PRO A 111 -0.25 4.36 -6.17
C PRO A 111 0.05 5.16 -7.45
N GLY A 112 -0.80 6.14 -7.79
CA GLY A 112 -0.78 6.74 -9.13
C GLY A 112 -0.93 5.67 -10.22
N ASN A 113 -0.34 5.90 -11.40
CA ASN A 113 -0.34 4.89 -12.47
C ASN A 113 0.85 3.92 -12.41
N LEU A 114 1.56 3.89 -11.27
CA LEU A 114 2.83 3.17 -11.08
C LEU A 114 3.99 3.64 -11.99
N ASP A 115 3.89 4.80 -12.62
CA ASP A 115 4.94 5.33 -13.51
C ASP A 115 6.28 5.53 -12.76
N ASP A 116 6.26 5.69 -11.44
CA ASP A 116 7.48 5.83 -10.63
C ASP A 116 8.33 4.56 -10.57
N LEU A 117 7.75 3.41 -10.94
CA LEU A 117 8.46 2.15 -11.08
C LEU A 117 9.09 1.95 -12.47
N LEU A 118 8.96 2.91 -13.39
CA LEU A 118 9.67 2.86 -14.67
C LEU A 118 11.17 3.02 -14.43
N LEU A 119 12.00 2.23 -15.14
CA LEU A 119 13.46 2.22 -14.97
C LEU A 119 14.07 3.62 -15.15
N GLU A 120 13.53 4.43 -16.05
CA GLU A 120 13.97 5.81 -16.26
C GLU A 120 13.76 6.69 -15.02
N HIS A 121 12.65 6.52 -14.30
CA HIS A 121 12.36 7.24 -13.07
C HIS A 121 13.08 6.66 -11.85
N MET A 122 13.25 5.34 -11.78
CA MET A 122 14.02 4.71 -10.70
C MET A 122 15.50 5.10 -10.76
N ARG A 123 16.08 5.25 -11.97
CA ARG A 123 17.47 5.67 -12.17
C ARG A 123 17.75 7.12 -11.76
N THR A 124 16.74 7.99 -11.70
CA THR A 124 16.90 9.37 -11.24
C THR A 124 16.76 9.50 -9.72
N GLY A 125 16.39 8.43 -9.02
CA GLY A 125 16.11 8.46 -7.58
C GLY A 125 14.77 9.08 -7.22
N ALA A 126 13.95 9.49 -8.20
CA ALA A 126 12.65 10.14 -7.98
C ALA A 126 11.66 9.29 -7.16
N PHE A 127 11.81 7.96 -7.21
CA PHE A 127 11.06 7.02 -6.38
C PHE A 127 11.29 7.24 -4.87
N ARG A 128 12.49 7.68 -4.46
CA ARG A 128 12.86 7.88 -3.04
C ARG A 128 12.48 9.27 -2.49
N SER A 129 12.32 10.29 -3.33
CA SER A 129 12.36 11.71 -2.92
C SER A 129 11.04 12.48 -3.01
N LYS A 130 9.91 11.81 -3.28
CA LYS A 130 8.65 12.49 -3.69
C LYS A 130 7.85 13.21 -2.60
N ASP A 131 8.28 13.19 -1.34
CA ASP A 131 7.57 13.93 -0.28
C ASP A 131 7.73 15.47 -0.41
N GLU A 132 8.65 15.98 -1.26
CA GLU A 132 8.85 17.43 -1.43
C GLU A 132 8.10 18.07 -2.62
N GLN A 133 7.83 17.33 -3.71
CA GLN A 133 7.33 17.95 -4.94
C GLN A 133 5.83 18.28 -4.96
N SER A 134 5.05 17.81 -3.98
CA SER A 134 3.65 18.23 -3.81
C SER A 134 3.50 19.61 -3.14
N ARG A 135 4.59 20.21 -2.65
CA ARG A 135 4.57 21.52 -1.95
C ARG A 135 4.83 22.75 -2.81
N VAL A 136 5.28 22.58 -4.05
CA VAL A 136 5.52 23.72 -4.95
C VAL A 136 4.83 23.44 -6.27
N GLY A 137 3.65 24.04 -6.44
CA GLY A 137 3.03 24.15 -7.75
C GLY A 137 4.01 24.86 -8.69
N ARG A 138 4.62 24.11 -9.62
CA ARG A 138 5.29 24.69 -10.77
C ARG A 138 4.21 25.25 -11.70
N VAL A 139 4.01 26.57 -11.64
CA VAL A 139 3.43 27.32 -12.74
C VAL A 139 4.41 27.19 -13.91
N PRO A 140 4.00 26.68 -15.10
CA PRO A 140 4.89 26.64 -16.25
C PRO A 140 5.23 28.06 -16.70
N GLU A 141 6.52 28.36 -16.83
CA GLU A 141 7.01 29.55 -17.52
C GLU A 141 6.55 29.51 -18.98
N TYR A 142 5.62 30.40 -19.33
CA TYR A 142 5.38 30.78 -20.71
C TYR A 142 5.97 32.16 -20.96
N CYS A 143 6.73 32.22 -22.07
CA CYS A 143 7.43 33.33 -22.70
C CYS A 143 7.05 34.76 -22.28
N ASN A 144 8.11 35.54 -22.04
CA ASN A 144 8.18 37.00 -22.10
C ASN A 144 7.21 37.61 -23.12
N HIS A 145 6.28 38.44 -22.66
CA HIS A 145 5.94 39.73 -23.28
C HIS A 145 5.41 40.68 -22.20
N ASP A 146 5.90 41.92 -22.25
CA ASP A 146 5.66 43.03 -21.33
C ASP A 146 4.22 43.16 -20.84
N LEU A 147 4.02 43.24 -19.51
CA LEU A 147 2.87 43.93 -18.93
C LEU A 147 3.17 44.38 -17.49
N ARG A 148 3.06 45.70 -17.29
CA ARG A 148 3.36 46.44 -16.06
C ARG A 148 2.41 46.05 -14.92
N VAL A 149 2.97 45.85 -13.74
CA VAL A 149 2.25 45.67 -12.47
C VAL A 149 1.52 46.96 -12.10
N LEU A 150 0.18 46.90 -12.01
CA LEU A 150 -0.63 47.84 -11.24
C LEU A 150 -1.19 47.09 -10.03
N ALA A 151 -0.75 47.51 -8.84
CA ALA A 151 -1.24 46.98 -7.58
C ALA A 151 -2.70 47.39 -7.36
N TYR A 152 -3.56 46.43 -7.04
CA TYR A 152 -4.92 46.68 -6.57
C TYR A 152 -5.13 45.97 -5.22
N GLN A 153 -5.43 46.74 -4.19
CA GLN A 153 -5.78 46.24 -2.85
C GLN A 153 -7.24 45.76 -2.83
N PRO A 154 -7.57 44.68 -2.10
CA PRO A 154 -8.94 44.19 -2.02
C PRO A 154 -9.76 45.00 -1.00
N PRO A 155 -11.06 45.28 -1.28
CA PRO A 155 -11.95 45.82 -0.27
C PRO A 155 -12.65 44.71 0.53
N VAL A 156 -12.84 45.01 1.81
CA VAL A 156 -13.66 44.28 2.79
C VAL A 156 -15.12 44.75 2.69
N PHE A 157 -16.14 43.87 2.65
CA PHE A 157 -17.53 44.10 3.13
C PHE A 157 -18.27 42.72 3.13
N SER A 158 -18.79 42.17 4.23
CA SER A 158 -19.96 42.45 5.10
C SER A 158 -21.28 41.78 4.69
N GLN A 159 -21.96 41.17 5.68
CA GLN A 159 -23.23 40.44 5.63
C GLN A 159 -24.46 41.30 5.24
N ARG A 160 -25.43 40.72 4.52
CA ARG A 160 -26.90 40.80 4.75
C ARG A 160 -27.75 40.17 3.61
N GLY A 161 -28.77 39.36 3.98
CA GLY A 161 -30.16 39.49 3.49
C GLY A 161 -30.66 38.76 2.22
N CYS A 162 -31.39 37.65 2.42
CA CYS A 162 -32.76 37.32 1.94
C CYS A 162 -33.23 37.57 0.48
N GLN A 163 -33.69 36.54 -0.24
CA GLN A 163 -35.11 36.26 -0.60
C GLN A 163 -35.30 35.16 -1.67
N ALA A 164 -36.46 34.49 -1.61
CA ALA A 164 -36.87 33.30 -2.35
C ALA A 164 -37.19 33.55 -3.84
N VAL A 165 -36.97 32.52 -4.68
CA VAL A 165 -37.56 32.41 -6.04
C VAL A 165 -38.07 30.98 -6.28
N GLN A 166 -39.25 30.91 -6.90
CA GLN A 166 -40.12 29.77 -7.18
C GLN A 166 -39.50 28.59 -7.95
N ARG A 167 -40.08 27.39 -7.71
CA ARG A 167 -39.85 26.13 -8.44
C ARG A 167 -40.67 26.04 -9.73
N THR A 168 -40.06 25.47 -10.77
CA THR A 168 -40.65 24.49 -11.71
C THR A 168 -39.55 23.54 -12.23
N PRO A 169 -39.90 22.31 -12.67
CA PRO A 169 -39.02 21.15 -12.57
C PRO A 169 -38.22 20.86 -13.85
N GLY A 170 -36.93 20.56 -13.68
CA GLY A 170 -36.05 20.11 -14.75
C GLY A 170 -34.59 20.14 -14.31
N CYS A 171 -34.06 18.98 -13.93
CA CYS A 171 -32.64 18.64 -13.85
C CYS A 171 -31.68 19.75 -13.35
N ALA A 172 -31.48 19.82 -12.03
CA ALA A 172 -30.29 20.45 -11.46
C ALA A 172 -29.74 19.53 -10.35
N ILE A 173 -28.67 18.80 -10.68
CA ILE A 173 -27.87 18.09 -9.68
C ILE A 173 -27.08 19.16 -8.93
N VAL A 174 -27.58 19.50 -7.74
CA VAL A 174 -26.85 20.34 -6.79
C VAL A 174 -25.84 19.44 -6.08
N TYR A 175 -24.56 19.58 -6.42
CA TYR A 175 -23.48 18.99 -5.65
C TYR A 175 -23.35 19.74 -4.31
N PHE A 176 -23.94 19.19 -3.25
CA PHE A 176 -23.45 19.48 -1.91
C PHE A 176 -22.17 18.66 -1.73
N VAL A 177 -21.03 19.26 -2.07
CA VAL A 177 -19.75 18.81 -1.52
C VAL A 177 -19.77 19.22 -0.05
N LEU A 178 -20.25 18.34 0.81
CA LEU A 178 -19.86 18.39 2.21
C LEU A 178 -18.36 18.18 2.20
N LEU A 179 -17.61 19.28 2.35
CA LEU A 179 -16.18 19.28 2.60
C LEU A 179 -15.98 18.53 3.91
N GLY A 180 -15.74 17.22 3.79
CA GLY A 180 -15.18 16.42 4.86
C GLY A 180 -13.87 17.06 5.29
N ASN A 181 -13.71 17.14 6.60
CA ASN A 181 -12.62 17.79 7.33
C ASN A 181 -11.23 17.55 6.65
N PRO A 182 -10.49 18.58 6.23
CA PRO A 182 -9.23 18.42 5.49
C PRO A 182 -8.02 17.92 6.31
N ASP A 183 -8.17 17.76 7.62
CA ASP A 183 -7.04 17.73 8.56
C ASP A 183 -6.64 16.35 9.10
N SER A 184 -6.92 15.25 8.40
CA SER A 184 -6.31 13.96 8.71
C SER A 184 -5.97 13.16 7.45
N LEU A 185 -4.66 13.01 7.17
CA LEU A 185 -4.03 12.21 6.09
C LEU A 185 -3.79 12.91 4.73
N GLN A 186 -3.29 14.14 4.72
CA GLN A 186 -2.74 14.77 3.48
C GLN A 186 -1.33 14.30 3.09
N ASN A 187 -0.71 13.36 3.81
CA ASN A 187 0.60 12.79 3.47
C ASN A 187 0.51 11.28 3.28
N SER A 188 0.72 10.80 2.06
CA SER A 188 1.53 9.60 1.76
C SER A 188 1.43 9.30 0.27
N GLY A 189 2.58 9.41 -0.40
CA GLY A 189 2.78 8.97 -1.78
C GLY A 189 2.67 7.45 -1.91
N PHE A 190 3.50 6.85 -2.77
CA PHE A 190 3.59 5.40 -3.02
C PHE A 190 3.97 4.56 -1.78
N LYS A 191 3.91 5.10 -0.56
CA LYS A 191 4.36 4.42 0.65
C LYS A 191 3.38 3.30 1.06
N PRO A 192 3.85 2.05 1.18
CA PRO A 192 3.06 0.92 1.61
C PRO A 192 3.14 0.77 3.14
N TYR A 193 2.02 0.48 3.79
CA TYR A 193 1.97 0.18 5.22
C TYR A 193 1.20 -1.11 5.46
N ILE A 194 1.57 -1.89 6.48
CA ILE A 194 0.81 -3.09 6.84
C ILE A 194 -0.52 -2.69 7.49
N HIS A 195 -1.60 -3.17 6.90
CA HIS A 195 -2.97 -2.90 7.31
C HIS A 195 -3.72 -4.22 7.55
N ARG A 196 -4.73 -4.15 8.41
CA ARG A 196 -5.67 -5.23 8.69
C ARG A 196 -7.10 -4.81 8.39
N MET A 197 -7.80 -5.64 7.63
CA MET A 197 -9.24 -5.55 7.41
C MET A 197 -9.93 -6.77 8.03
N ILE A 198 -11.02 -6.54 8.74
CA ILE A 198 -11.82 -7.60 9.36
C ILE A 198 -13.24 -7.53 8.80
N ILE A 199 -13.77 -8.68 8.40
CA ILE A 199 -15.07 -8.79 7.74
C ILE A 199 -15.88 -9.88 8.45
N PRO A 200 -17.12 -9.61 8.88
CA PRO A 200 -17.96 -10.64 9.48
C PRO A 200 -18.33 -11.73 8.45
N LEU A 201 -18.26 -13.01 8.87
CA LEU A 201 -18.65 -14.15 8.03
C LEU A 201 -20.18 -14.30 7.90
N SER A 202 -20.93 -13.67 8.80
CA SER A 202 -22.39 -13.65 8.80
C SER A 202 -22.90 -12.30 9.31
N VAL A 203 -24.06 -11.87 8.81
CA VAL A 203 -24.76 -10.68 9.30
C VAL A 203 -26.06 -11.14 9.95
N SER A 204 -26.37 -10.64 11.15
CA SER A 204 -27.63 -10.97 11.84
C SER A 204 -28.82 -10.40 11.06
N ASP A 205 -29.96 -11.09 11.13
CA ASP A 205 -31.22 -10.57 10.56
C ASP A 205 -31.73 -9.32 11.31
N ASP A 206 -31.27 -9.13 12.55
CA ASP A 206 -31.60 -7.95 13.38
C ASP A 206 -30.67 -6.74 13.11
N SER A 207 -29.68 -6.86 12.21
CA SER A 207 -28.76 -5.77 11.91
C SER A 207 -29.39 -4.70 11.03
N GLU A 208 -29.24 -3.44 11.43
CA GLU A 208 -29.79 -2.28 10.73
C GLU A 208 -28.69 -1.51 9.96
N PRO A 209 -29.04 -0.81 8.87
CA PRO A 209 -28.11 0.08 8.18
C PRO A 209 -27.49 1.11 9.15
N GLY A 210 -26.17 1.23 9.10
CA GLY A 210 -25.37 2.05 10.01
C GLY A 210 -24.68 1.26 11.13
N ASP A 211 -25.13 0.03 11.40
CA ASP A 211 -24.51 -0.81 12.42
C ASP A 211 -23.06 -1.17 12.07
N ASN A 212 -22.18 -1.10 13.08
CA ASN A 212 -20.85 -1.69 13.00
C ASN A 212 -20.92 -3.17 13.36
N LEU A 213 -20.82 -4.03 12.35
CA LEU A 213 -20.90 -5.48 12.48
C LEU A 213 -19.71 -6.10 13.22
N LEU A 214 -18.69 -5.31 13.55
CA LEU A 214 -17.54 -5.71 14.37
C LEU A 214 -17.68 -5.30 15.84
N ALA A 215 -18.83 -4.77 16.28
CA ALA A 215 -19.01 -4.26 17.65
C ALA A 215 -18.71 -5.29 18.75
N ASN A 216 -18.92 -6.58 18.47
CA ASN A 216 -18.66 -7.70 19.40
C ASN A 216 -17.36 -8.46 19.08
N CYS A 217 -16.53 -7.97 18.15
CA CYS A 217 -15.27 -8.61 17.78
C CYS A 217 -14.15 -8.07 18.68
N GLU A 218 -13.70 -8.87 19.65
CA GLU A 218 -12.71 -8.45 20.66
C GLU A 218 -11.36 -8.01 20.05
N PHE A 219 -11.01 -8.56 18.90
CA PHE A 219 -9.76 -8.26 18.19
C PHE A 219 -9.93 -7.27 17.02
N ALA A 220 -11.09 -6.62 16.87
CA ALA A 220 -11.33 -5.67 15.79
C ALA A 220 -10.45 -4.42 15.88
N ARG A 221 -10.09 -4.00 17.11
CA ARG A 221 -9.39 -2.74 17.37
C ARG A 221 -10.11 -1.58 16.65
N ASP A 222 -9.41 -0.83 15.79
CA ASP A 222 -10.00 0.29 15.04
C ASP A 222 -10.67 -0.12 13.71
N CYS A 223 -10.66 -1.42 13.37
CA CYS A 223 -11.36 -1.90 12.19
C CYS A 223 -12.88 -1.72 12.33
N LYS A 224 -13.55 -1.39 11.23
CA LYS A 224 -15.02 -1.28 11.18
C LYS A 224 -15.56 -2.02 9.98
N ALA A 225 -16.74 -2.61 10.12
CA ALA A 225 -17.51 -3.15 9.01
C ALA A 225 -18.95 -2.65 9.13
N VAL A 226 -19.28 -1.59 8.41
CA VAL A 226 -20.56 -0.88 8.54
C VAL A 226 -21.56 -1.39 7.50
N LEU A 227 -22.73 -1.85 7.96
CA LEU A 227 -23.84 -2.22 7.08
C LEU A 227 -24.42 -0.96 6.41
N ARG A 228 -24.64 -1.01 5.10
CA ARG A 228 -25.19 0.10 4.31
C ARG A 228 -26.66 -0.15 3.95
N ASP A 229 -27.35 0.93 3.59
CA ASP A 229 -28.78 0.90 3.19
C ASP A 229 -29.05 -0.04 2.01
N ASP A 230 -28.07 -0.23 1.12
CA ASP A 230 -28.15 -1.15 -0.03
C ASP A 230 -27.80 -2.61 0.33
N GLY A 231 -27.65 -2.91 1.62
CA GLY A 231 -27.28 -4.21 2.15
C GLY A 231 -25.80 -4.58 1.97
N SER A 232 -24.99 -3.70 1.39
CA SER A 232 -23.54 -3.89 1.29
C SER A 232 -22.83 -3.62 2.62
N ILE A 233 -21.63 -4.18 2.78
CA ILE A 233 -20.78 -3.95 3.94
C ILE A 233 -19.63 -3.03 3.51
N HIS A 234 -19.42 -1.94 4.23
CA HIS A 234 -18.29 -1.06 4.01
C HIS A 234 -17.27 -1.19 5.14
N CYS A 235 -16.09 -1.67 4.79
CA CYS A 235 -15.00 -1.91 5.71
C CYS A 235 -14.07 -0.70 5.79
N THR A 236 -13.67 -0.37 7.00
CA THR A 236 -12.56 0.52 7.32
C THR A 236 -11.49 -0.34 7.97
N ASP A 237 -10.35 -0.44 7.31
CA ASP A 237 -9.17 -1.17 7.77
C ASP A 237 -8.30 -0.31 8.68
N MET A 238 -7.50 -0.95 9.51
CA MET A 238 -6.60 -0.31 10.46
C MET A 238 -5.14 -0.48 10.03
N ARG A 239 -4.34 0.59 10.13
CA ARG A 239 -2.88 0.50 10.03
C ARG A 239 -2.34 -0.16 11.30
N ILE A 240 -1.56 -1.22 11.16
CA ILE A 240 -0.98 -1.91 12.33
C ILE A 240 0.38 -1.31 12.72
N CYS A 241 1.20 -0.92 11.73
CA CYS A 241 2.54 -0.38 11.95
C CYS A 241 2.72 0.94 11.21
N ASP A 242 3.35 1.91 11.86
CA ASP A 242 3.69 3.21 11.28
C ASP A 242 5.00 3.19 10.47
N VAL A 243 5.74 2.08 10.48
CA VAL A 243 6.89 1.88 9.60
C VAL A 243 6.38 1.36 8.25
N SER A 244 6.71 2.09 7.17
CA SER A 244 6.35 1.64 5.81
C SER A 244 7.10 0.36 5.46
N MET A 245 6.40 -0.61 4.89
CA MET A 245 7.00 -1.88 4.48
C MET A 245 6.31 -2.50 3.27
N GLU A 246 7.09 -3.20 2.46
CA GLU A 246 6.65 -4.06 1.37
C GLU A 246 7.33 -5.43 1.44
N PHE A 247 6.99 -6.31 0.51
CA PHE A 247 7.46 -7.70 0.49
C PHE A 247 7.17 -8.41 1.82
N PRO A 248 5.90 -8.42 2.28
CA PRO A 248 5.53 -9.04 3.53
C PRO A 248 5.82 -10.55 3.50
N ARG A 249 6.51 -11.02 4.55
CA ARG A 249 6.82 -12.43 4.79
C ARG A 249 6.46 -12.79 6.22
N TYR A 250 6.07 -14.02 6.44
CA TYR A 250 5.62 -14.55 7.72
C TYR A 250 5.90 -16.05 7.74
N CYS A 251 5.66 -16.70 8.88
CA CYS A 251 5.77 -18.15 8.98
C CYS A 251 4.73 -18.82 8.08
N TYR A 252 5.17 -19.34 6.93
CA TYR A 252 4.25 -19.82 5.88
C TYR A 252 3.51 -21.11 6.27
N ASP A 253 4.00 -21.85 7.26
CA ASP A 253 3.29 -22.99 7.85
C ASP A 253 1.99 -22.57 8.55
N LEU A 254 1.86 -21.28 8.88
CA LEU A 254 0.65 -20.64 9.39
C LEU A 254 -0.14 -19.88 8.31
N ASN A 255 0.17 -20.06 7.03
CA ASN A 255 -0.67 -19.54 5.96
C ASN A 255 -2.11 -20.07 6.13
N MET A 256 -3.09 -19.19 5.95
CA MET A 256 -4.52 -19.47 6.20
C MET A 256 -4.92 -19.59 7.69
N GLN A 257 -3.98 -19.44 8.62
CA GLN A 257 -4.20 -19.55 10.08
C GLN A 257 -3.88 -18.24 10.81
N ASP A 258 -4.37 -18.12 12.04
CA ASP A 258 -4.02 -17.00 12.93
C ASP A 258 -2.51 -17.03 13.24
N TYR A 259 -1.88 -15.86 13.20
CA TYR A 259 -0.44 -15.69 13.25
C TYR A 259 -0.10 -14.31 13.84
N ARG A 260 1.14 -14.10 14.29
CA ARG A 260 1.51 -12.91 15.06
C ARG A 260 2.51 -12.00 14.35
N TYR A 261 3.48 -12.51 13.60
CA TYR A 261 4.59 -11.74 13.08
C TYR A 261 4.60 -11.65 11.55
N VAL A 262 4.83 -10.42 11.08
CA VAL A 262 5.13 -10.12 9.66
C VAL A 262 6.46 -9.40 9.57
N TYR A 263 7.29 -9.82 8.63
CA TYR A 263 8.55 -9.21 8.24
C TYR A 263 8.39 -8.50 6.90
N GLY A 264 9.09 -7.39 6.69
CA GLY A 264 9.10 -6.74 5.37
C GLY A 264 10.22 -5.74 5.19
N SER A 265 10.43 -5.35 3.94
CA SER A 265 11.47 -4.39 3.55
C SER A 265 10.95 -2.97 3.58
N VAL A 266 11.73 -2.08 4.18
CA VAL A 266 11.49 -0.64 4.20
C VAL A 266 12.09 -0.04 2.92
N LEU A 267 11.24 0.27 1.95
CA LEU A 267 11.66 0.81 0.64
C LEU A 267 11.81 2.33 0.63
N PHE A 268 11.16 3.02 1.59
CA PHE A 268 11.11 4.48 1.67
C PHE A 268 11.64 4.93 3.03
N HIS A 269 12.47 5.97 3.03
CA HIS A 269 12.99 6.57 4.25
C HIS A 269 12.20 7.84 4.55
N GLU A 270 11.86 8.06 5.81
CA GLU A 270 11.41 9.37 6.28
C GLU A 270 12.64 10.16 6.70
N GLU A 271 12.98 11.20 5.95
CA GLU A 271 13.70 12.31 6.55
C GLU A 271 12.73 12.96 7.52
N SER A 272 12.95 12.72 8.82
CA SER A 272 12.10 13.22 9.91
C SER A 272 11.63 14.64 9.65
N GLU A 273 10.31 14.84 9.77
CA GLU A 273 9.66 16.13 9.67
C GLU A 273 10.37 17.20 10.51
N LYS A 274 10.93 18.20 9.82
CA LYS A 274 11.41 19.49 10.34
C LYS A 274 12.53 19.43 11.41
N PRO A 275 13.66 20.14 11.21
CA PRO A 275 14.59 20.40 12.31
C PRO A 275 13.87 21.29 13.36
N GLY A 276 13.43 20.71 14.47
CA GLY A 276 12.98 21.51 15.63
C GLY A 276 11.83 20.98 16.48
N VAL A 277 11.14 19.90 16.14
CA VAL A 277 10.10 19.34 17.02
C VAL A 277 10.32 17.84 17.19
N CYS A 278 11.31 17.52 18.01
CA CYS A 278 11.56 16.17 18.49
C CYS A 278 10.71 15.97 19.76
N SER A 279 9.58 15.27 19.66
CA SER A 279 8.89 14.73 20.83
C SER A 279 9.68 13.53 21.35
N VAL A 280 10.70 13.85 22.15
CA VAL A 280 11.28 13.05 23.25
C VAL A 280 11.15 11.53 23.13
N VAL A 281 11.98 10.92 22.29
CA VAL A 281 12.93 9.86 22.70
C VAL A 281 14.21 10.09 21.91
N THR A 282 15.12 10.85 22.49
CA THR A 282 16.44 11.13 21.93
C THR A 282 17.33 9.89 22.11
N ILE A 283 17.40 9.01 21.12
CA ILE A 283 18.57 8.13 20.97
C ILE A 283 19.62 8.95 20.22
N ARG A 284 20.63 9.44 20.96
CA ARG A 284 21.80 10.10 20.40
C ARG A 284 22.65 9.08 19.63
N TYR A 285 22.46 8.95 18.32
CA TYR A 285 23.50 8.49 17.41
C TYR A 285 23.50 9.33 16.14
N GLN A 286 24.67 9.81 15.75
CA GLN A 286 24.91 10.54 14.50
C GLN A 286 24.78 9.56 13.33
N ASN A 287 23.57 9.33 12.84
CA ASN A 287 23.24 8.89 11.49
C ASN A 287 21.70 8.85 11.38
N PRO A 288 21.07 9.48 10.36
CA PRO A 288 19.64 9.31 10.17
C PRO A 288 19.36 7.82 9.93
N LEU A 289 18.55 7.23 10.82
CA LEU A 289 18.32 5.80 10.98
C LEU A 289 17.66 5.22 9.72
N PHE A 290 18.45 4.58 8.87
CA PHE A 290 17.95 3.94 7.65
C PHE A 290 17.46 2.52 7.95
N GLY A 291 16.23 2.37 8.46
CA GLY A 291 15.62 1.04 8.66
C GLY A 291 15.54 0.28 7.34
N LEU A 292 15.88 -1.01 7.32
CA LEU A 292 15.81 -1.84 6.12
C LEU A 292 14.80 -2.97 6.22
N ILE A 293 14.76 -3.66 7.37
CA ILE A 293 13.83 -4.76 7.61
C ILE A 293 13.09 -4.49 8.90
N VAL A 294 11.77 -4.59 8.85
CA VAL A 294 10.89 -4.46 10.01
C VAL A 294 10.25 -5.81 10.31
N LYS A 295 10.17 -6.15 11.60
CA LYS A 295 9.31 -7.18 12.17
C LYS A 295 8.16 -6.48 12.87
N VAL A 296 6.93 -6.84 12.53
CA VAL A 296 5.71 -6.27 13.11
C VAL A 296 4.99 -7.35 13.92
N ASP A 297 4.71 -7.05 15.18
CA ASP A 297 3.79 -7.83 16.02
C ASP A 297 2.36 -7.36 15.75
N LEU A 298 1.58 -8.17 15.02
CA LEU A 298 0.22 -7.84 14.63
C LEU A 298 -0.77 -7.86 15.80
N LYS A 299 -0.43 -8.54 16.90
CA LYS A 299 -1.28 -8.65 18.08
C LYS A 299 -1.14 -7.41 18.95
N GLU A 300 0.09 -7.09 19.33
CA GLU A 300 0.38 -5.96 20.22
C GLU A 300 0.51 -4.63 19.47
N GLY A 301 0.79 -4.66 18.15
CA GLY A 301 1.04 -3.46 17.33
C GLY A 301 2.45 -2.88 17.46
N ASN A 302 3.34 -3.56 18.20
CA ASN A 302 4.75 -3.16 18.33
C ASN A 302 5.57 -3.62 17.11
N HIS A 303 6.75 -3.05 16.94
CA HIS A 303 7.66 -3.43 15.85
C HIS A 303 9.12 -3.33 16.28
N GLU A 304 9.97 -4.10 15.60
CA GLU A 304 11.42 -4.08 15.71
C GLU A 304 12.03 -3.87 14.33
N VAL A 305 13.12 -3.10 14.26
CA VAL A 305 13.76 -2.73 13.00
C VAL A 305 15.22 -3.12 13.04
N TRP A 306 15.67 -3.77 11.97
CA TRP A 306 17.10 -3.91 11.66
C TRP A 306 17.53 -2.78 10.73
N TYR A 307 18.66 -2.16 11.04
CA TYR A 307 19.17 -0.95 10.38
C TYR A 307 20.45 -1.26 9.58
N LYS A 308 20.56 -0.69 8.38
CA LYS A 308 21.81 -0.73 7.56
C LYS A 308 22.95 0.08 8.15
N ASP A 309 24.12 -0.22 7.62
CA ASP A 309 25.34 0.57 7.78
C ASP A 309 25.32 1.89 6.96
N SER A 310 24.66 1.94 5.79
CA SER A 310 24.76 3.09 4.86
C SER A 310 23.46 3.42 4.12
N ALA A 311 23.13 4.70 3.93
CA ALA A 311 21.95 5.23 3.21
C ALA A 311 21.74 4.67 1.79
N ASP A 312 22.83 4.30 1.14
CA ASP A 312 22.91 3.83 -0.25
C ASP A 312 22.51 2.35 -0.41
N GLU A 313 22.31 1.65 0.71
CA GLU A 313 21.88 0.26 0.72
C GLU A 313 20.36 0.11 0.54
N LEU A 314 19.97 -0.93 -0.18
CA LEU A 314 18.59 -1.32 -0.44
C LEU A 314 18.43 -2.80 -0.14
N CYS A 315 17.40 -3.16 0.63
CA CYS A 315 17.06 -4.56 0.88
C CYS A 315 16.13 -5.11 -0.18
N GLY A 316 16.40 -6.34 -0.58
CA GLY A 316 15.39 -7.22 -1.15
C GLY A 316 14.41 -7.74 -0.09
N GLU A 317 13.56 -8.68 -0.50
CA GLU A 317 12.59 -9.38 0.36
C GLU A 317 13.30 -10.16 1.50
N PRO A 318 12.84 -10.06 2.77
CA PRO A 318 13.36 -10.86 3.87
C PRO A 318 12.82 -12.28 3.81
N ILE A 319 13.70 -13.24 3.56
CA ILE A 319 13.30 -14.65 3.45
C ILE A 319 13.36 -15.28 4.84
N LEU A 320 12.20 -15.48 5.48
CA LEU A 320 12.12 -16.25 6.72
C LEU A 320 12.45 -17.72 6.47
N VAL A 321 13.39 -18.24 7.25
CA VAL A 321 13.74 -19.66 7.35
C VAL A 321 13.61 -20.05 8.82
N ASN A 322 12.50 -20.69 9.14
CA ASN A 322 12.28 -21.22 10.49
C ASN A 322 13.33 -22.30 10.83
N ARG A 323 13.71 -22.37 12.11
CA ARG A 323 14.57 -23.44 12.63
C ARG A 323 13.86 -24.79 12.43
N PRO A 324 14.57 -25.89 12.13
CA PRO A 324 13.98 -27.22 12.21
C PRO A 324 13.31 -27.43 13.58
N ASP A 325 12.12 -28.02 13.59
CA ASP A 325 11.35 -28.34 14.80
C ASP A 325 11.10 -27.11 15.70
N TYR A 326 10.90 -25.94 15.09
CA TYR A 326 10.51 -24.73 15.81
C TYR A 326 9.16 -24.90 16.52
N THR A 327 8.99 -24.15 17.60
CA THR A 327 7.77 -24.11 18.41
C THR A 327 7.09 -22.75 18.36
N GLU A 328 7.86 -21.68 18.24
CA GLU A 328 7.36 -20.31 18.04
C GLU A 328 7.58 -19.87 16.60
N GLU A 329 6.61 -19.18 16.01
CA GLU A 329 6.61 -18.83 14.57
C GLU A 329 7.77 -17.93 14.11
N ASP A 330 8.47 -17.26 15.03
CA ASP A 330 9.65 -16.43 14.78
C ASP A 330 10.98 -17.10 15.17
N GLU A 331 10.97 -18.38 15.58
CA GLU A 331 12.20 -19.16 15.78
C GLU A 331 12.83 -19.50 14.42
N GLY A 332 13.89 -18.78 14.07
CA GLY A 332 14.60 -18.95 12.81
C GLY A 332 15.44 -17.74 12.46
N VAL A 333 15.72 -17.59 11.16
CA VAL A 333 16.49 -16.47 10.63
C VAL A 333 15.80 -15.86 9.42
N LEU A 334 16.04 -14.58 9.20
CA LEU A 334 15.79 -13.90 7.93
C LEU A 334 17.07 -13.92 7.10
N ILE A 335 16.96 -14.33 5.85
CA ILE A 335 18.02 -14.21 4.85
C ILE A 335 17.65 -13.04 3.93
N VAL A 336 18.48 -12.00 3.93
CA VAL A 336 18.13 -10.72 3.30
C VAL A 336 19.24 -10.28 2.34
N PRO A 337 18.98 -10.26 1.03
CA PRO A 337 19.89 -9.65 0.07
C PRO A 337 19.92 -8.13 0.24
N VAL A 338 21.11 -7.56 0.30
CA VAL A 338 21.35 -6.12 0.35
C VAL A 338 22.18 -5.71 -0.85
N VAL A 339 21.68 -4.74 -1.60
CA VAL A 339 22.39 -4.13 -2.73
C VAL A 339 22.71 -2.68 -2.43
N THR A 340 23.85 -2.19 -2.90
CA THR A 340 24.29 -0.81 -2.70
C THR A 340 24.28 -0.04 -4.01
N THR A 341 23.85 1.21 -3.98
CA THR A 341 24.00 2.14 -5.10
C THR A 341 25.36 2.82 -5.13
N ARG A 342 26.13 2.74 -4.04
CA ARG A 342 27.43 3.37 -3.91
C ARG A 342 28.49 2.61 -4.70
N GLU A 343 29.24 3.34 -5.52
CA GLU A 343 30.31 2.75 -6.31
C GLU A 343 31.48 2.30 -5.42
N GLY A 344 32.00 1.10 -5.68
CA GLY A 344 33.11 0.50 -4.94
C GLY A 344 32.70 -0.34 -3.72
N GLU A 345 31.44 -0.26 -3.28
CA GLU A 345 30.89 -1.17 -2.28
C GLU A 345 30.27 -2.39 -2.95
N SER A 346 30.36 -3.55 -2.29
CA SER A 346 29.81 -4.80 -2.81
C SER A 346 28.49 -5.14 -2.11
N PRO A 347 27.52 -5.73 -2.83
CA PRO A 347 26.31 -6.25 -2.22
C PRO A 347 26.65 -7.41 -1.27
N TYR A 348 25.77 -7.67 -0.31
CA TYR A 348 25.93 -8.75 0.66
C TYR A 348 24.59 -9.42 0.95
N VAL A 349 24.62 -10.59 1.57
CA VAL A 349 23.45 -11.23 2.16
C VAL A 349 23.62 -11.22 3.67
N VAL A 350 22.71 -10.57 4.40
CA VAL A 350 22.70 -10.60 5.86
C VAL A 350 21.77 -11.69 6.37
N VAL A 351 22.20 -12.32 7.47
CA VAL A 351 21.41 -13.28 8.24
C VAL A 351 21.03 -12.60 9.55
N ILE A 352 19.74 -12.46 9.78
CA ILE A 352 19.19 -11.78 10.95
C ILE A 352 18.40 -12.81 11.76
N ASP A 353 18.58 -12.84 13.08
CA ASP A 353 17.74 -13.65 13.96
C ASP A 353 16.31 -13.11 13.94
N ALA A 354 15.35 -13.96 13.55
CA ALA A 354 13.97 -13.52 13.29
C ALA A 354 13.18 -13.18 14.56
N ALA A 355 13.62 -13.68 15.72
CA ALA A 355 13.03 -13.38 17.01
C ALA A 355 13.49 -12.02 17.54
N THR A 356 14.79 -11.77 17.51
CA THR A 356 15.45 -10.63 18.17
C THR A 356 15.85 -9.49 17.24
N MET A 357 15.68 -9.67 15.93
CA MET A 357 16.12 -8.74 14.88
C MET A 357 17.61 -8.38 14.93
N LYS A 358 18.45 -9.23 15.57
CA LYS A 358 19.90 -9.06 15.65
C LYS A 358 20.61 -9.77 14.50
N GLU A 359 21.56 -9.08 13.90
CA GLU A 359 22.44 -9.67 12.89
C GLU A 359 23.25 -10.84 13.49
N GLN A 360 23.23 -11.98 12.79
CA GLN A 360 24.02 -13.18 13.11
C GLN A 360 25.30 -13.27 12.25
N GLY A 361 25.29 -12.60 11.09
CA GLY A 361 26.43 -12.48 10.20
C GLY A 361 26.00 -12.12 8.78
N ARG A 362 26.99 -11.93 7.91
CA ARG A 362 26.77 -11.60 6.50
C ARG A 362 27.75 -12.35 5.59
N PHE A 363 27.32 -12.51 4.35
CA PHE A 363 28.13 -13.02 3.25
C PHE A 363 28.31 -11.91 2.22
N ASP A 364 29.53 -11.41 2.09
CA ASP A 364 29.90 -10.46 1.04
C ASP A 364 29.90 -11.17 -0.30
N ILE A 365 29.11 -10.66 -1.24
CA ILE A 365 28.95 -11.31 -2.53
C ILE A 365 30.14 -10.89 -3.42
N PRO A 366 30.91 -11.85 -3.98
CA PRO A 366 32.13 -11.55 -4.75
C PRO A 366 31.83 -11.06 -6.18
N GLN A 367 30.84 -10.18 -6.31
CA GLN A 367 30.44 -9.52 -7.55
C GLN A 367 30.23 -8.04 -7.24
N SER A 368 30.74 -7.16 -8.10
CA SER A 368 30.68 -5.71 -7.87
C SER A 368 29.26 -5.16 -7.86
N ARG A 369 28.33 -5.79 -8.57
CA ARG A 369 26.92 -5.38 -8.63
C ARG A 369 26.01 -6.58 -8.83
N ILE A 370 24.87 -6.56 -8.16
CA ILE A 370 23.73 -7.46 -8.40
C ILE A 370 22.47 -6.61 -8.54
N PRO A 371 21.61 -6.86 -9.54
CA PRO A 371 20.34 -6.17 -9.66
C PRO A 371 19.44 -6.42 -8.45
N LEU A 372 18.67 -5.41 -8.04
CA LEU A 372 17.62 -5.61 -7.04
C LEU A 372 16.61 -6.65 -7.54
N GLY A 373 16.46 -7.74 -6.81
CA GLY A 373 15.45 -8.76 -7.06
C GLY A 373 14.10 -8.42 -6.42
N PHE A 374 13.06 -9.20 -6.76
CA PHE A 374 11.73 -9.06 -6.18
C PHE A 374 11.43 -10.15 -5.16
N HIS A 375 11.29 -11.39 -5.62
CA HIS A 375 10.88 -12.52 -4.78
C HIS A 375 11.91 -13.63 -4.75
N SER A 376 11.94 -14.34 -3.63
CA SER A 376 12.80 -15.48 -3.39
C SER A 376 12.14 -16.50 -2.47
N HIS A 377 12.58 -17.75 -2.61
CA HIS A 377 12.11 -18.85 -1.78
C HIS A 377 13.31 -19.68 -1.33
N TYR A 378 13.37 -19.99 -0.04
CA TYR A 378 14.36 -20.90 0.50
C TYR A 378 13.95 -22.34 0.17
N THR A 379 14.85 -23.10 -0.41
CA THR A 379 14.67 -24.55 -0.61
C THR A 379 15.71 -25.27 0.24
N SER A 380 15.26 -26.11 1.16
CA SER A 380 16.17 -26.98 1.89
C SER A 380 16.82 -27.94 0.89
N ARG A 381 18.13 -28.15 1.01
CA ARG A 381 18.76 -29.28 0.32
C ARG A 381 18.20 -30.53 1.00
N ARG A 382 17.45 -31.35 0.25
CA ARG A 382 17.10 -32.70 0.71
C ARG A 382 18.41 -33.40 1.11
N GLN A 383 18.52 -33.78 2.38
CA GLN A 383 19.60 -34.65 2.84
C GLN A 383 19.40 -36.07 2.31
#